data_AF-A0A7X7GP78-F1
#
_entry.id   AF-A0A7X7GP78-F1
#
_cell.length_a   1.000
_cell.length_b   1.000
_cell.length_c   1.000
_cell.angle_alpha   90.00
_cell.angle_beta   90.00
_cell.angle_gamma   90.00
#
_symmetry.space_group_name_H-M   'P 1'
#
loop_
_entity.id
_entity.type
_entity.pdbx_description
1 polymer ?
#
loop_
_entity_poly.entity_id
_entity_poly.type
_entity_poly.pdbx_seq_one_letter_code
_entity_poly.pdbx_strand_id
1 'polypeptide(L)'
;MALCFAQFGDPPARAAHSRAVEAARLLWGELDAGAPLEGASRLLRQIDPRLGLEPGPGPGRWGVTYAGLEARGAAELAAAQAAGTSLRVSVGRPARPYPLVLEELQRLHRVDLSAARVRGGFTRGHLLELVLALPAVPGDPQEVAEELVDALLGEALVDDWVVAIGTTPLPRSGPLRVLQGGNDPETYPLTQLGELLASATAAVEAQLPATPLWQRPVGAEWVWLELEPTSEGMQPERLAAVTWLPELLKCALEGLPFHSRRFSRWGERFVWLRSPAVRGAARVERRERVEKTLDEALRGAGCGAVVGTGFGERDDFFDLCLGEQDAALGALLDVVRGLQLGAELGFYDTRWAEERLEVG
;
A
#
# COMPACT_ATOMS: atom_id res chain seq x y z
N MET A 1 5.54 17.49 3.41
CA MET A 1 5.60 17.32 4.89
C MET A 1 4.91 16.00 5.19
N ALA A 2 5.59 15.04 5.81
CA ALA A 2 5.07 13.70 6.08
C ALA A 2 3.84 13.78 6.99
N LEU A 3 2.63 13.59 6.45
CA LEU A 3 1.41 13.90 7.19
C LEU A 3 1.12 12.86 8.28
N CYS A 4 1.58 11.60 8.15
CA CYS A 4 1.40 10.59 9.19
C CYS A 4 2.30 10.86 10.41
N PHE A 5 3.55 11.26 10.19
CA PHE A 5 4.46 11.64 11.29
C PHE A 5 4.32 13.08 11.76
N ALA A 6 3.73 13.99 10.97
CA ALA A 6 3.61 15.41 11.32
C ALA A 6 2.88 15.65 12.65
N GLN A 7 1.90 14.81 12.99
CA GLN A 7 1.19 14.88 14.28
C GLN A 7 2.08 14.52 15.50
N PHE A 8 3.22 13.87 15.27
CA PHE A 8 4.22 13.51 16.29
C PHE A 8 5.51 14.33 16.18
N GLY A 9 5.59 15.22 15.19
CA GLY A 9 6.72 16.11 14.95
C GLY A 9 6.72 17.33 15.88
N ASP A 10 7.47 18.34 15.47
CA ASP A 10 7.57 19.60 16.19
C ASP A 10 6.22 20.37 16.24
N PRO A 11 6.06 21.37 17.13
CA PRO A 11 4.80 22.11 17.23
C PRO A 11 4.29 22.70 15.89
N PRO A 12 5.13 23.27 15.01
CA PRO A 12 4.72 23.69 13.67
C PRO A 12 4.14 22.57 12.81
N ALA A 13 4.77 21.40 12.74
CA ALA A 13 4.29 20.25 11.98
C ALA A 13 2.93 19.76 12.51
N ARG A 14 2.77 19.69 13.82
CA ARG A 14 1.50 19.30 14.46
C ARG A 14 0.36 20.28 14.16
N ALA A 15 0.66 21.57 14.16
CA ALA A 15 -0.32 22.60 13.80
C ALA A 15 -0.72 22.51 12.32
N ALA A 16 0.24 22.22 11.43
CA ALA A 16 -0.05 22.02 10.01
C ALA A 16 -0.93 20.78 9.76
N HIS A 17 -0.61 19.66 10.40
CA HIS A 17 -1.43 18.45 10.36
C HIS A 17 -2.86 18.73 10.85
N SER A 18 -3.02 19.42 11.98
CA SER A 18 -4.33 19.75 12.54
C SER A 18 -5.18 20.59 11.58
N ARG A 19 -4.57 21.59 10.92
CA ARG A 19 -5.25 22.40 9.90
C ARG A 19 -5.66 21.57 8.68
N ALA A 20 -4.81 20.65 8.23
CA ALA A 20 -5.12 19.77 7.11
C ALA A 20 -6.31 18.86 7.42
N VAL A 21 -6.35 18.27 8.63
CA VAL A 21 -7.48 17.46 9.11
C VAL A 21 -8.77 18.27 9.17
N GLU A 22 -8.72 19.49 9.70
CA GLU A 22 -9.88 20.37 9.77
C GLU A 22 -10.41 20.75 8.38
N ALA A 23 -9.51 21.15 7.46
CA ALA A 23 -9.86 21.47 6.08
C ALA A 23 -10.50 20.27 5.35
N ALA A 24 -9.98 19.06 5.57
CA ALA A 24 -10.53 17.84 4.99
C ALA A 24 -11.92 17.50 5.56
N ARG A 25 -12.13 17.66 6.86
CA ARG A 25 -13.46 17.44 7.47
C ARG A 25 -14.49 18.44 6.94
N LEU A 26 -14.12 19.72 6.84
CA LEU A 26 -14.97 20.76 6.27
C LEU A 26 -15.32 20.45 4.82
N LEU A 27 -14.33 20.09 4.00
CA LEU A 27 -14.49 19.67 2.61
C LEU A 27 -15.59 18.61 2.46
N TRP A 28 -15.50 17.50 3.20
CA TRP A 28 -16.44 16.40 3.05
C TRP A 28 -17.81 16.73 3.63
N GLY A 29 -17.86 17.47 4.75
CA GLY A 29 -19.13 17.94 5.31
C GLY A 29 -19.88 18.86 4.34
N GLU A 30 -19.18 19.76 3.66
CA GLU A 30 -19.77 20.65 2.64
C GLU A 30 -20.26 19.87 1.42
N LEU A 31 -19.44 18.94 0.88
CA LEU A 31 -19.86 18.11 -0.25
C LEU A 31 -21.05 17.20 0.08
N ASP A 32 -21.09 16.62 1.29
CA ASP A 32 -22.20 15.79 1.76
C ASP A 32 -23.49 16.61 1.92
N ALA A 33 -23.36 17.90 2.24
CA ALA A 33 -24.45 18.87 2.28
C ALA A 33 -24.85 19.43 0.90
N GLY A 34 -24.20 18.99 -0.19
CA GLY A 34 -24.51 19.43 -1.56
C GLY A 34 -23.84 20.74 -1.99
N ALA A 35 -22.74 21.14 -1.34
CA ALA A 35 -21.98 22.31 -1.74
C ALA A 35 -21.35 22.16 -3.14
N PRO A 36 -21.05 23.28 -3.84
CA PRO A 36 -20.44 23.24 -5.17
C PRO A 36 -19.03 22.66 -5.15
N LEU A 37 -18.69 21.91 -6.20
CA LEU A 37 -17.37 21.28 -6.40
C LEU A 37 -16.20 22.27 -6.33
N GLU A 38 -16.40 23.51 -6.79
CA GLU A 38 -15.32 24.51 -6.80
C GLU A 38 -14.83 24.88 -5.39
N GLY A 39 -15.74 24.97 -4.42
CA GLY A 39 -15.39 25.23 -3.01
C GLY A 39 -14.61 24.06 -2.42
N ALA A 40 -15.09 22.85 -2.69
CA ALA A 40 -14.44 21.61 -2.30
C ALA A 40 -13.01 21.49 -2.86
N SER A 41 -12.82 21.70 -4.17
CA SER A 41 -11.49 21.68 -4.79
C SER A 41 -10.55 22.77 -4.25
N ARG A 42 -11.08 23.87 -3.70
CA ARG A 42 -10.28 24.90 -3.05
C ARG A 42 -9.78 24.45 -1.69
N LEU A 43 -10.65 23.86 -0.85
CA LEU A 43 -10.28 23.32 0.46
C LEU A 43 -9.25 22.19 0.32
N LEU A 44 -9.43 21.32 -0.67
CA LEU A 44 -8.48 20.23 -0.92
C LEU A 44 -7.08 20.76 -1.28
N ARG A 45 -6.99 21.82 -2.09
CA ARG A 45 -5.72 22.47 -2.44
C ARG A 45 -5.06 23.25 -1.30
N GLN A 46 -5.80 23.57 -0.23
CA GLN A 46 -5.21 24.12 0.99
C GLN A 46 -4.47 23.07 1.82
N ILE A 47 -4.88 21.79 1.70
CA ILE A 47 -4.17 20.66 2.33
C ILE A 47 -2.85 20.43 1.62
N ASP A 48 -2.91 20.23 0.30
CA ASP A 48 -1.72 20.16 -0.56
C ASP A 48 -2.11 20.61 -1.99
N PRO A 49 -1.35 21.55 -2.60
CA PRO A 49 -1.70 22.12 -3.90
C PRO A 49 -1.70 21.11 -5.06
N ARG A 50 -1.11 19.93 -4.87
CA ARG A 50 -1.05 18.85 -5.86
C ARG A 50 -2.27 17.95 -5.85
N LEU A 51 -3.21 18.18 -4.92
CA LEU A 51 -4.43 17.38 -4.82
C LEU A 51 -5.52 17.89 -5.76
N GLY A 52 -6.25 16.94 -6.32
CA GLY A 52 -7.41 17.14 -7.17
C GLY A 52 -8.60 16.30 -6.69
N LEU A 53 -9.77 16.61 -7.21
CA LEU A 53 -11.02 15.93 -6.87
C LEU A 53 -11.73 15.53 -8.15
N GLU A 54 -12.00 14.24 -8.30
CA GLU A 54 -12.69 13.69 -9.48
C GLU A 54 -13.96 12.93 -9.05
N PRO A 55 -15.10 13.10 -9.77
CA PRO A 55 -16.31 12.34 -9.48
C PRO A 55 -16.14 10.87 -9.90
N GLY A 56 -16.60 9.96 -9.04
CA GLY A 56 -16.66 8.52 -9.32
C GLY A 56 -17.99 8.09 -9.97
N PRO A 57 -18.16 6.79 -10.23
CA PRO A 57 -19.36 6.26 -10.87
C PRO A 57 -20.56 6.28 -9.93
N GLY A 58 -21.43 7.26 -10.12
CA GLY A 58 -22.68 7.41 -9.39
C GLY A 58 -22.63 8.47 -8.30
N PRO A 59 -23.79 8.75 -7.67
CA PRO A 59 -23.92 9.84 -6.72
C PRO A 59 -23.09 9.58 -5.47
N GLY A 60 -22.44 10.64 -4.96
CA GLY A 60 -21.68 10.61 -3.71
C GLY A 60 -20.35 9.86 -3.77
N ARG A 61 -19.88 9.47 -4.97
CA ARG A 61 -18.57 8.84 -5.15
C ARG A 61 -17.54 9.85 -5.62
N TRP A 62 -16.36 9.86 -5.00
CA TRP A 62 -15.29 10.79 -5.31
C TRP A 62 -13.92 10.11 -5.23
N GLY A 63 -12.98 10.54 -6.06
CA GLY A 63 -11.56 10.22 -5.96
C GLY A 63 -10.75 11.46 -5.60
N VAL A 64 -9.88 11.35 -4.60
CA VAL A 64 -8.88 12.36 -4.29
C VAL A 64 -7.64 12.07 -5.13
N THR A 65 -7.50 12.74 -6.26
CA THR A 65 -6.36 12.59 -7.16
C THR A 65 -5.17 13.40 -6.65
N TYR A 66 -3.96 13.03 -7.08
CA TYR A 66 -2.73 13.70 -6.65
C TYR A 66 -1.68 13.67 -7.77
N ALA A 67 -0.83 14.69 -7.80
CA ALA A 67 0.34 14.73 -8.67
C ALA A 67 1.62 14.47 -7.87
N GLY A 68 2.33 13.39 -8.22
CA GLY A 68 3.54 12.94 -7.52
C GLY A 68 3.25 12.10 -6.28
N LEU A 69 4.08 11.08 -6.03
CA LEU A 69 3.92 10.14 -4.91
C LEU A 69 4.00 10.85 -3.56
N GLU A 70 4.76 11.94 -3.47
CA GLU A 70 4.93 12.74 -2.28
C GLU A 70 3.66 13.52 -1.84
N ALA A 71 2.62 13.56 -2.67
CA ALA A 71 1.31 14.12 -2.34
C ALA A 71 0.29 13.03 -1.91
N ARG A 72 0.61 11.75 -2.08
CA ARG A 72 -0.30 10.63 -1.78
C ARG A 72 -0.72 10.59 -0.31
N GLY A 73 0.21 10.79 0.63
CA GLY A 73 -0.12 10.85 2.06
C GLY A 73 -1.14 11.95 2.41
N ALA A 74 -1.12 13.06 1.65
CA ALA A 74 -2.12 14.12 1.79
C ALA A 74 -3.48 13.72 1.20
N ALA A 75 -3.48 13.01 0.08
CA ALA A 75 -4.69 12.44 -0.51
C ALA A 75 -5.37 11.44 0.44
N GLU A 76 -4.58 10.58 1.09
CA GLU A 76 -5.06 9.60 2.07
C GLU A 76 -5.62 10.25 3.32
N LEU A 77 -4.90 11.22 3.90
CA LEU A 77 -5.39 12.00 5.03
C LEU A 77 -6.72 12.66 4.69
N ALA A 78 -6.80 13.29 3.52
CA ALA A 78 -8.03 13.91 3.05
C ALA A 78 -9.15 12.87 2.93
N ALA A 79 -8.94 11.78 2.19
CA ALA A 79 -9.93 10.73 1.98
C ALA A 79 -10.42 10.10 3.30
N ALA A 80 -9.52 9.88 4.27
CA ALA A 80 -9.86 9.32 5.58
C ALA A 80 -10.84 10.20 6.38
N GLN A 81 -10.80 11.52 6.19
CA GLN A 81 -11.75 12.43 6.87
C GLN A 81 -13.17 12.39 6.29
N ALA A 82 -13.41 11.65 5.20
CA ALA A 82 -14.76 11.41 4.71
C ALA A 82 -15.53 10.40 5.58
N ALA A 83 -14.84 9.71 6.50
CA ALA A 83 -15.46 8.80 7.46
C ALA A 83 -16.55 9.52 8.27
N GLY A 84 -17.76 8.97 8.26
CA GLY A 84 -18.94 9.56 8.93
C GLY A 84 -19.85 10.38 8.02
N THR A 85 -19.47 10.62 6.76
CA THR A 85 -20.37 11.19 5.73
C THR A 85 -21.09 10.09 4.94
N SER A 86 -22.07 10.46 4.10
CA SER A 86 -22.69 9.52 3.15
C SER A 86 -21.81 9.20 1.94
N LEU A 87 -20.72 9.96 1.76
CA LEU A 87 -19.85 9.88 0.60
C LEU A 87 -18.98 8.60 0.60
N ARG A 88 -18.58 8.19 -0.60
CA ARG A 88 -17.63 7.11 -0.84
C ARG A 88 -16.41 7.70 -1.53
N VAL A 89 -15.31 7.81 -0.79
CA VAL A 89 -14.09 8.46 -1.26
C VAL A 89 -12.99 7.42 -1.46
N SER A 90 -12.34 7.44 -2.63
CA SER A 90 -11.12 6.69 -2.93
C SER A 90 -9.92 7.62 -3.02
N VAL A 91 -8.74 7.06 -2.83
CA VAL A 91 -7.45 7.73 -3.09
C VAL A 91 -7.07 7.45 -4.54
N GLY A 92 -6.58 8.47 -5.26
CA GLY A 92 -6.37 8.38 -6.70
C GLY A 92 -7.68 8.36 -7.50
N ARG A 93 -7.57 8.10 -8.80
CA ARG A 93 -8.71 8.03 -9.70
C ARG A 93 -9.62 6.83 -9.37
N PRO A 94 -10.93 7.04 -9.28
CA PRO A 94 -11.87 5.95 -8.98
C PRO A 94 -12.04 5.04 -10.20
N ALA A 95 -12.37 3.77 -9.94
CA ALA A 95 -12.81 2.83 -10.97
C ALA A 95 -13.98 3.41 -11.77
N ARG A 96 -13.99 3.19 -13.09
CA ARG A 96 -15.04 3.66 -14.01
C ARG A 96 -15.81 2.48 -14.61
N PRO A 97 -17.08 2.67 -15.00
CA PRO A 97 -17.89 1.60 -15.58
C PRO A 97 -17.31 1.11 -16.91
N TYR A 98 -17.26 -0.20 -17.09
CA TYR A 98 -16.68 -0.83 -18.28
C TYR A 98 -17.12 -0.22 -19.62
N PRO A 99 -18.42 0.03 -19.89
CA PRO A 99 -18.84 0.60 -21.18
C PRO A 99 -18.23 1.98 -21.46
N LEU A 100 -18.10 2.82 -20.43
CA LEU A 100 -17.55 4.18 -20.56
C LEU A 100 -16.05 4.15 -20.82
N VAL A 101 -15.32 3.30 -20.08
CA VAL A 101 -13.88 3.10 -20.28
C VAL A 101 -13.60 2.59 -21.68
N LEU A 102 -14.38 1.59 -22.13
CA LEU A 102 -14.21 1.00 -23.44
C LEU A 102 -14.43 2.02 -24.56
N GLU A 103 -15.53 2.78 -24.51
CA GLU A 103 -15.84 3.81 -25.51
C GLU A 103 -14.74 4.88 -25.59
N GLU A 104 -14.26 5.35 -24.43
CA GLU A 104 -13.22 6.37 -24.35
C GLU A 104 -11.88 5.90 -24.94
N LEU A 105 -11.43 4.71 -24.55
CA LEU A 105 -10.15 4.15 -24.99
C LEU A 105 -10.21 3.65 -26.44
N GLN A 106 -11.34 3.10 -26.89
CA GLN A 106 -11.55 2.77 -28.31
C GLN A 106 -11.43 4.02 -29.19
N ARG A 107 -11.98 5.15 -28.74
CA ARG A 107 -11.87 6.42 -29.46
C ARG A 107 -10.45 6.98 -29.44
N LEU A 108 -9.77 6.90 -28.31
CA LEU A 108 -8.39 7.39 -28.14
C LEU A 108 -7.40 6.60 -29.00
N HIS A 109 -7.45 5.27 -28.90
CA HIS A 109 -6.49 4.34 -29.54
C HIS A 109 -6.95 3.84 -30.91
N ARG A 110 -8.17 4.18 -31.33
CA ARG A 110 -8.78 3.80 -32.62
C ARG A 110 -8.80 2.28 -32.88
N VAL A 111 -8.99 1.50 -31.82
CA VAL A 111 -9.09 0.03 -31.87
C VAL A 111 -10.26 -0.46 -31.04
N ASP A 112 -10.94 -1.48 -31.56
CA ASP A 112 -11.98 -2.19 -30.83
C ASP A 112 -11.39 -3.13 -29.76
N LEU A 113 -11.47 -2.71 -28.50
CA LEU A 113 -10.99 -3.46 -27.34
C LEU A 113 -12.06 -4.42 -26.75
N SER A 114 -13.25 -4.56 -27.36
CA SER A 114 -14.35 -5.35 -26.76
C SER A 114 -14.03 -6.84 -26.67
N ALA A 115 -13.13 -7.34 -27.52
CA ALA A 115 -12.68 -8.73 -27.53
C ALA A 115 -11.50 -8.99 -26.59
N ALA A 116 -11.01 -7.95 -25.88
CA ALA A 116 -9.90 -8.09 -24.95
C ALA A 116 -10.23 -9.10 -23.83
N ARG A 117 -9.22 -9.88 -23.45
CA ARG A 117 -9.32 -10.86 -22.36
C ARG A 117 -8.23 -10.61 -21.35
N VAL A 118 -8.42 -11.13 -20.15
CA VAL A 118 -7.46 -11.01 -19.05
C VAL A 118 -7.22 -12.37 -18.42
N ARG A 119 -5.99 -12.59 -17.98
CA ARG A 119 -5.65 -13.63 -17.00
C ARG A 119 -4.84 -12.98 -15.88
N GLY A 120 -4.93 -13.53 -14.69
CA GLY A 120 -4.16 -13.06 -13.55
C GLY A 120 -3.69 -14.21 -12.67
N GLY A 121 -2.63 -13.98 -11.92
CA GLY A 121 -2.10 -14.96 -10.97
C GLY A 121 -1.40 -14.27 -9.80
N PHE A 122 -1.36 -14.96 -8.66
CA PHE A 122 -0.60 -14.49 -7.51
C PHE A 122 0.89 -14.69 -7.73
N THR A 123 1.66 -13.70 -7.30
CA THR A 123 3.12 -13.75 -7.19
C THR A 123 3.51 -13.58 -5.71
N ARG A 124 4.74 -13.12 -5.44
CA ARG A 124 5.23 -12.91 -4.07
C ARG A 124 4.46 -11.79 -3.37
N GLY A 125 4.39 -11.85 -2.04
CA GLY A 125 3.77 -10.84 -1.21
C GLY A 125 2.26 -10.67 -1.45
N HIS A 126 1.59 -11.69 -1.98
CA HIS A 126 0.18 -11.67 -2.39
C HIS A 126 -0.16 -10.67 -3.51
N LEU A 127 0.85 -10.25 -4.27
CA LEU A 127 0.64 -9.40 -5.44
C LEU A 127 0.04 -10.18 -6.60
N LEU A 128 -0.64 -9.47 -7.47
CA LEU A 128 -1.26 -9.98 -8.69
C LEU A 128 -0.47 -9.50 -9.90
N GLU A 129 -0.11 -10.44 -10.77
CA GLU A 129 0.34 -10.14 -12.12
C GLU A 129 -0.84 -10.31 -13.06
N LEU A 130 -1.12 -9.29 -13.87
CA LEU A 130 -2.21 -9.30 -14.84
C LEU A 130 -1.62 -9.35 -16.25
N VAL A 131 -2.18 -10.20 -17.11
CA VAL A 131 -1.80 -10.24 -18.53
C VAL A 131 -3.04 -10.08 -19.39
N LEU A 132 -3.04 -9.03 -20.20
CA LEU A 132 -4.13 -8.69 -21.10
C LEU A 132 -3.85 -9.21 -22.50
N ALA A 133 -4.78 -10.01 -23.01
CA ALA A 133 -4.82 -10.40 -24.41
C ALA A 133 -5.52 -9.30 -25.20
N LEU A 134 -4.74 -8.49 -25.91
CA LEU A 134 -5.23 -7.33 -26.65
C LEU A 134 -5.24 -7.57 -28.16
N PRO A 135 -6.22 -7.03 -28.89
CA PRO A 135 -6.14 -6.94 -30.35
C PRO A 135 -4.90 -6.11 -30.76
N ALA A 136 -4.54 -6.17 -32.05
CA ALA A 136 -3.45 -5.35 -32.56
C ALA A 136 -3.80 -3.86 -32.39
N VAL A 137 -3.09 -3.16 -31.50
CA VAL A 137 -3.24 -1.72 -31.25
C VAL A 137 -2.15 -0.93 -31.97
N PRO A 138 -2.47 0.28 -32.48
CA PRO A 138 -1.46 1.26 -32.86
C PRO A 138 -0.68 1.74 -31.63
N GLY A 139 0.64 1.89 -31.75
CA GLY A 139 1.47 2.38 -30.64
C GLY A 139 1.89 1.26 -29.69
N ASP A 140 2.02 1.60 -28.41
CA ASP A 140 2.48 0.68 -27.38
C ASP A 140 1.28 -0.07 -26.75
N PRO A 141 1.14 -1.40 -26.95
CA PRO A 141 0.10 -2.18 -26.29
C PRO A 141 0.18 -2.13 -24.77
N GLN A 142 1.38 -1.93 -24.21
CA GLN A 142 1.59 -1.86 -22.78
C GLN A 142 0.86 -0.65 -22.17
N GLU A 143 1.01 0.53 -22.76
CA GLU A 143 0.34 1.76 -22.33
C GLU A 143 -1.19 1.61 -22.34
N VAL A 144 -1.73 1.01 -23.40
CA VAL A 144 -3.18 0.74 -23.51
C VAL A 144 -3.66 -0.22 -22.40
N ALA A 145 -2.86 -1.23 -22.06
CA ALA A 145 -3.20 -2.19 -21.02
C ALA A 145 -3.22 -1.55 -19.63
N GLU A 146 -2.21 -0.73 -19.32
CA GLU A 146 -2.11 0.01 -18.06
C GLU A 146 -3.29 0.98 -17.89
N GLU A 147 -3.55 1.83 -18.89
CA GLU A 147 -4.68 2.77 -18.87
C GLU A 147 -6.02 2.08 -18.66
N LEU A 148 -6.21 0.92 -19.29
CA LEU A 148 -7.45 0.15 -19.23
C LEU A 148 -7.62 -0.55 -17.88
N VAL A 149 -6.55 -1.09 -17.29
CA VAL A 149 -6.59 -1.68 -15.95
C VAL A 149 -6.84 -0.59 -14.90
N ASP A 150 -6.12 0.53 -14.95
CA ASP A 150 -6.29 1.67 -14.04
C ASP A 150 -7.71 2.23 -14.12
N ALA A 151 -8.23 2.42 -15.33
CA ALA A 151 -9.56 2.96 -15.53
C ALA A 151 -10.67 2.00 -15.01
N LEU A 152 -10.49 0.69 -15.14
CA LEU A 152 -11.49 -0.30 -14.72
C LEU A 152 -11.43 -0.60 -13.21
N LEU A 153 -10.24 -0.60 -12.61
CA LEU A 153 -10.02 -1.00 -11.23
C LEU A 153 -9.88 0.19 -10.26
N GLY A 154 -9.49 1.36 -10.78
CA GLY A 154 -9.09 2.51 -10.00
C GLY A 154 -7.66 2.39 -9.47
N GLU A 155 -6.97 3.52 -9.36
CA GLU A 155 -5.54 3.58 -9.05
C GLU A 155 -5.20 2.95 -7.69
N ALA A 156 -6.01 3.21 -6.65
CA ALA A 156 -5.75 2.63 -5.32
C ALA A 156 -5.72 1.09 -5.33
N LEU A 157 -6.63 0.46 -6.07
CA LEU A 157 -6.70 -1.00 -6.10
C LEU A 157 -5.52 -1.59 -6.88
N VAL A 158 -5.11 -0.93 -7.97
CA VAL A 158 -3.94 -1.31 -8.76
C VAL A 158 -2.67 -1.17 -7.91
N ASP A 159 -2.46 -0.01 -7.29
CA ASP A 159 -1.28 0.27 -6.47
C ASP A 159 -1.13 -0.72 -5.30
N ASP A 160 -2.24 -1.11 -4.68
CA ASP A 160 -2.22 -1.94 -3.48
C ASP A 160 -2.01 -3.43 -3.80
N TRP A 161 -2.40 -3.90 -5.00
CA TRP A 161 -2.49 -5.34 -5.30
C TRP A 161 -1.82 -5.80 -6.59
N VAL A 162 -1.56 -4.93 -7.55
CA VAL A 162 -1.03 -5.31 -8.86
C VAL A 162 0.46 -4.96 -8.93
N VAL A 163 1.30 -5.96 -9.21
CA VAL A 163 2.76 -5.74 -9.36
C VAL A 163 3.16 -5.42 -10.78
N ALA A 164 2.45 -6.00 -11.74
CA ALA A 164 2.77 -5.87 -13.14
C ALA A 164 1.52 -6.11 -13.97
N ILE A 165 1.43 -5.32 -15.04
CA ILE A 165 0.48 -5.48 -16.12
C ILE A 165 1.32 -5.87 -17.33
N GLY A 166 0.96 -6.94 -18.01
CA GLY A 166 1.64 -7.38 -19.22
C GLY A 166 0.65 -7.55 -20.36
N THR A 167 1.17 -7.69 -21.58
CA THR A 167 0.34 -7.87 -22.77
C THR A 167 0.70 -9.11 -23.56
N THR A 168 -0.30 -9.66 -24.24
CA THR A 168 -0.12 -10.72 -25.22
C THR A 168 -1.06 -10.49 -26.39
N PRO A 169 -0.71 -10.90 -27.62
CA PRO A 169 -1.62 -10.79 -28.75
C PRO A 169 -2.89 -11.63 -28.52
N LEU A 170 -4.05 -11.06 -28.79
CA LEU A 170 -5.31 -11.79 -28.75
C LEU A 170 -5.27 -12.97 -29.74
N PRO A 171 -5.53 -14.21 -29.30
CA PRO A 171 -5.50 -15.37 -30.18
C PRO A 171 -6.47 -15.20 -31.35
N ARG A 172 -5.96 -15.32 -32.58
CA ARG A 172 -6.81 -15.26 -33.77
C ARG A 172 -7.66 -16.52 -33.85
N SER A 173 -8.97 -16.39 -33.66
CA SER A 173 -9.93 -17.48 -33.91
C SER A 173 -10.15 -17.66 -35.42
N GLY A 174 -9.18 -18.27 -36.11
CA GLY A 174 -9.32 -18.72 -37.49
C GLY A 174 -9.96 -20.12 -37.58
N PRO A 175 -10.44 -20.54 -38.77
CA PRO A 175 -11.03 -21.86 -38.98
C PRO A 175 -10.02 -23.03 -38.81
N LEU A 176 -8.72 -22.72 -38.76
CA LEU A 176 -7.65 -23.68 -38.54
C LEU A 176 -7.13 -23.51 -37.11
N ARG A 177 -7.51 -24.44 -36.22
CA ARG A 177 -6.92 -24.54 -34.88
C ARG A 177 -5.61 -25.32 -34.97
N VAL A 178 -4.53 -24.73 -34.47
CA VAL A 178 -3.27 -25.46 -34.27
C VAL A 178 -3.49 -26.40 -33.08
N LEU A 179 -3.51 -27.71 -33.33
CA LEU A 179 -3.73 -28.75 -32.31
C LEU A 179 -2.46 -29.06 -31.49
N GLN A 180 -1.36 -28.35 -31.74
CA GLN A 180 -0.10 -28.43 -30.99
C GLN A 180 0.10 -27.15 -30.18
N GLY A 181 -0.66 -27.00 -29.11
CA GLY A 181 -0.45 -26.01 -28.08
C GLY A 181 -0.95 -26.61 -26.78
N GLY A 182 -0.08 -26.72 -25.77
CA GLY A 182 -0.49 -27.16 -24.43
C GLY A 182 -1.62 -26.29 -23.89
N ASN A 183 -2.36 -26.78 -22.88
CA ASN A 183 -3.48 -26.10 -22.23
C ASN A 183 -3.30 -24.57 -22.24
N ASP A 184 -3.99 -23.88 -23.15
CA ASP A 184 -3.98 -22.42 -23.16
C ASP A 184 -4.41 -21.97 -21.76
N PRO A 185 -3.65 -21.08 -21.09
CA PRO A 185 -4.01 -20.62 -19.76
C PRO A 185 -5.41 -20.02 -19.81
N GLU A 186 -6.21 -20.34 -18.80
CA GLU A 186 -7.60 -19.87 -18.74
C GLU A 186 -7.63 -18.34 -18.78
N THR A 187 -8.33 -17.79 -19.77
CA THR A 187 -8.51 -16.35 -19.94
C THR A 187 -9.98 -15.98 -19.78
N TYR A 188 -10.24 -14.87 -19.13
CA TYR A 188 -11.56 -14.37 -18.80
C TYR A 188 -11.89 -13.12 -19.63
N PRO A 189 -13.16 -12.87 -19.94
CA PRO A 189 -13.58 -11.59 -20.51
C PRO A 189 -13.14 -10.42 -19.63
N LEU A 190 -12.69 -9.33 -20.24
CA LEU A 190 -12.24 -8.15 -19.51
C LEU A 190 -13.32 -7.54 -18.59
N THR A 191 -14.60 -7.70 -18.93
CA THR A 191 -15.74 -7.28 -18.09
C THR A 191 -15.75 -7.93 -16.71
N GLN A 192 -15.10 -9.08 -16.54
CA GLN A 192 -15.01 -9.81 -15.27
C GLN A 192 -13.80 -9.37 -14.42
N LEU A 193 -12.92 -8.51 -14.92
CA LEU A 193 -11.68 -8.11 -14.24
C LEU A 193 -11.93 -7.63 -12.79
N GLY A 194 -12.91 -6.74 -12.60
CA GLY A 194 -13.24 -6.22 -11.28
C GLY A 194 -13.71 -7.30 -10.31
N GLU A 195 -14.56 -8.22 -10.75
CA GLU A 195 -15.06 -9.34 -9.93
C GLU A 195 -13.97 -10.35 -9.61
N LEU A 196 -13.12 -10.67 -10.59
CA LEU A 196 -11.98 -11.57 -10.41
C LEU A 196 -11.01 -11.02 -9.38
N LEU A 197 -10.67 -9.72 -9.47
CA LEU A 197 -9.77 -9.09 -8.51
C LEU A 197 -10.41 -9.00 -7.11
N ALA A 198 -11.68 -8.63 -7.02
CA ALA A 198 -12.40 -8.61 -5.74
C ALA A 198 -12.44 -10.00 -5.09
N SER A 199 -12.67 -11.06 -5.87
CA SER A 199 -12.65 -12.44 -5.37
C SER A 199 -11.24 -12.87 -4.95
N ALA A 200 -10.21 -12.52 -5.72
CA ALA A 200 -8.83 -12.87 -5.41
C ALA A 200 -8.36 -12.18 -4.11
N THR A 201 -8.59 -10.88 -3.99
CA THR A 201 -8.22 -10.09 -2.80
C THR A 201 -8.96 -10.58 -1.54
N ALA A 202 -10.26 -10.85 -1.64
CA ALA A 202 -11.04 -11.43 -0.54
C ALA A 202 -10.52 -12.82 -0.12
N ALA A 203 -10.05 -13.64 -1.06
CA ALA A 203 -9.47 -14.94 -0.76
C ALA A 203 -8.14 -14.85 0.01
N VAL A 204 -7.32 -13.82 -0.26
CA VAL A 204 -6.12 -13.52 0.54
C VAL A 204 -6.53 -13.09 1.95
N GLU A 205 -7.43 -12.11 2.07
CA GLU A 205 -7.88 -11.59 3.36
C GLU A 205 -8.52 -12.66 4.26
N ALA A 206 -9.24 -13.61 3.67
CA ALA A 206 -9.83 -14.73 4.38
C ALA A 206 -8.79 -15.65 5.03
N GLN A 207 -7.59 -15.75 4.46
CA GLN A 207 -6.48 -16.55 4.96
C GLN A 207 -5.63 -15.82 6.00
N LEU A 208 -5.73 -14.49 6.08
CA LEU A 208 -5.00 -13.68 7.05
C LEU A 208 -5.51 -13.93 8.48
N PRO A 209 -4.63 -13.76 9.51
CA PRO A 209 -4.98 -14.00 10.90
C PRO A 209 -6.26 -13.29 11.35
N ALA A 210 -7.10 -14.04 12.08
CA ALA A 210 -8.40 -13.56 12.55
C ALA A 210 -8.34 -12.62 13.75
N THR A 211 -7.18 -12.46 14.35
CA THR A 211 -6.91 -11.57 15.49
C THR A 211 -5.71 -10.68 15.15
N PRO A 212 -5.55 -9.52 15.81
CA PRO A 212 -4.34 -8.73 15.69
C PRO A 212 -3.08 -9.55 16.01
N LEU A 213 -1.97 -9.21 15.39
CA LEU A 213 -0.70 -9.90 15.52
C LEU A 213 -0.14 -9.83 16.96
N TRP A 214 -0.43 -8.74 17.69
CA TRP A 214 -0.04 -8.62 19.10
C TRP A 214 -0.76 -9.59 20.03
N GLN A 215 -1.92 -10.13 19.63
CA GLN A 215 -2.62 -11.18 20.37
C GLN A 215 -2.10 -12.58 20.04
N ARG A 216 -1.30 -12.75 18.97
CA ARG A 216 -0.77 -14.07 18.64
C ARG A 216 0.17 -14.53 19.75
N PRO A 217 0.06 -15.80 20.19
CA PRO A 217 0.93 -16.34 21.22
C PRO A 217 2.41 -16.20 20.83
N VAL A 218 3.26 -15.99 21.83
CA VAL A 218 4.73 -15.80 21.71
C VAL A 218 5.47 -17.02 21.12
N GLY A 219 4.75 -18.06 20.67
CA GLY A 219 5.28 -19.27 20.04
C GLY A 219 5.10 -19.33 18.52
N ALA A 220 5.04 -18.19 17.83
CA ALA A 220 5.08 -18.20 16.37
C ALA A 220 6.39 -18.85 15.88
N GLU A 221 6.35 -19.58 14.77
CA GLU A 221 7.54 -20.19 14.18
C GLU A 221 8.42 -19.08 13.59
N TRP A 222 9.51 -18.76 14.29
CA TRP A 222 10.49 -17.78 13.83
C TRP A 222 11.42 -18.40 12.81
N VAL A 223 11.61 -17.70 11.70
CA VAL A 223 12.47 -18.10 10.59
C VAL A 223 13.71 -17.22 10.60
N TRP A 224 14.88 -17.85 10.53
CA TRP A 224 16.14 -17.17 10.29
C TRP A 224 16.37 -17.03 8.78
N LEU A 225 16.68 -15.82 8.33
CA LEU A 225 17.00 -15.50 6.95
C LEU A 225 18.40 -14.89 6.90
N GLU A 226 19.26 -15.49 6.08
CA GLU A 226 20.51 -14.88 5.65
C GLU A 226 20.22 -14.09 4.37
N LEU A 227 20.70 -12.85 4.31
CA LEU A 227 20.39 -11.90 3.25
C LEU A 227 21.66 -11.55 2.50
N GLU A 228 21.59 -11.65 1.19
CA GLU A 228 22.62 -11.08 0.32
C GLU A 228 22.39 -9.57 0.24
N PRO A 229 23.42 -8.73 0.51
CA PRO A 229 23.30 -7.29 0.37
C PRO A 229 22.85 -6.93 -1.05
N THR A 230 21.81 -6.12 -1.16
CA THR A 230 21.32 -5.61 -2.44
C THR A 230 21.65 -4.12 -2.56
N SER A 231 21.82 -3.61 -3.78
CA SER A 231 21.83 -2.14 -3.99
C SER A 231 20.44 -1.56 -4.15
N GLU A 232 19.42 -2.43 -4.26
CA GLU A 232 18.04 -2.11 -4.59
C GLU A 232 17.12 -2.69 -3.49
N GLY A 233 16.12 -1.93 -3.05
CA GLY A 233 15.18 -2.36 -2.02
C GLY A 233 15.32 -1.63 -0.68
N MET A 234 14.45 -2.00 0.26
CA MET A 234 14.42 -1.40 1.60
C MET A 234 15.55 -1.98 2.46
N GLN A 235 16.29 -1.11 3.14
CA GLN A 235 17.38 -1.50 4.07
C GLN A 235 18.44 -2.40 3.43
N PRO A 236 19.11 -1.92 2.36
CA PRO A 236 20.12 -2.70 1.61
C PRO A 236 21.29 -3.20 2.47
N GLU A 237 21.53 -2.59 3.63
CA GLU A 237 22.60 -2.91 4.57
C GLU A 237 22.28 -4.08 5.51
N ARG A 238 21.05 -4.63 5.47
CA ARG A 238 20.63 -5.75 6.32
C ARG A 238 21.24 -7.07 5.80
N LEU A 239 21.93 -7.79 6.68
CA LEU A 239 22.65 -9.03 6.39
C LEU A 239 21.95 -10.29 6.92
N ALA A 240 21.17 -10.14 8.00
CA ALA A 240 20.42 -11.24 8.59
C ALA A 240 19.12 -10.74 9.19
N ALA A 241 18.10 -11.60 9.20
CA ALA A 241 16.83 -11.32 9.84
C ALA A 241 16.27 -12.55 10.55
N VAL A 242 15.51 -12.31 11.62
CA VAL A 242 14.72 -13.30 12.34
C VAL A 242 13.31 -12.77 12.34
N THR A 243 12.37 -13.48 11.71
CA THR A 243 10.98 -13.02 11.59
C THR A 243 10.02 -14.19 11.57
N TRP A 244 8.82 -13.98 12.09
CA TRP A 244 7.71 -14.93 11.95
C TRP A 244 6.72 -14.52 10.85
N LEU A 245 7.07 -13.50 10.04
CA LEU A 245 6.36 -13.07 8.83
C LEU A 245 7.31 -13.05 7.62
N PRO A 246 7.86 -14.21 7.20
CA PRO A 246 8.89 -14.26 6.17
C PRO A 246 8.43 -13.71 4.80
N GLU A 247 7.18 -13.93 4.42
CA GLU A 247 6.64 -13.43 3.15
C GLU A 247 6.54 -11.90 3.12
N LEU A 248 6.17 -11.30 4.26
CA LEU A 248 6.13 -9.85 4.44
C LEU A 248 7.52 -9.26 4.26
N LEU A 249 8.49 -9.80 5.00
CA LEU A 249 9.84 -9.27 5.00
C LEU A 249 10.50 -9.42 3.62
N LYS A 250 10.33 -10.58 2.96
CA LYS A 250 10.82 -10.78 1.59
C LYS A 250 10.23 -9.78 0.61
N CYS A 251 8.91 -9.58 0.67
CA CYS A 251 8.23 -8.60 -0.18
C CYS A 251 8.84 -7.20 -0.05
N ALA A 252 9.10 -6.76 1.18
CA ALA A 252 9.70 -5.45 1.44
C ALA A 252 11.17 -5.34 1.00
N LEU A 253 12.00 -6.34 1.34
CA LEU A 253 13.44 -6.32 1.03
C LEU A 253 13.70 -6.42 -0.48
N GLU A 254 12.85 -7.13 -1.23
CA GLU A 254 12.92 -7.23 -2.69
C GLU A 254 12.41 -5.98 -3.42
N GLY A 255 11.98 -4.94 -2.69
CA GLY A 255 11.48 -3.70 -3.27
C GLY A 255 10.14 -3.85 -4.01
N LEU A 256 9.39 -4.92 -3.74
CA LEU A 256 8.07 -5.11 -4.33
C LEU A 256 7.07 -4.11 -3.72
N PRO A 257 6.02 -3.68 -4.47
CA PRO A 257 4.98 -2.83 -3.93
C PRO A 257 4.37 -3.45 -2.67
N PHE A 258 4.36 -2.74 -1.55
CA PHE A 258 3.94 -3.22 -0.25
C PHE A 258 2.73 -2.44 0.25
N HIS A 259 1.72 -3.16 0.74
CA HIS A 259 0.59 -2.58 1.45
C HIS A 259 0.22 -3.47 2.65
N SER A 260 0.13 -2.88 3.85
CA SER A 260 -0.06 -3.63 5.10
C SER A 260 -1.29 -4.54 5.11
N ARG A 261 -2.37 -4.13 4.42
CA ARG A 261 -3.62 -4.91 4.27
C ARG A 261 -3.42 -6.30 3.67
N ARG A 262 -2.35 -6.52 2.88
CA ARG A 262 -2.06 -7.85 2.32
C ARG A 262 -1.50 -8.83 3.36
N PHE A 263 -1.11 -8.33 4.54
CA PHE A 263 -0.51 -9.13 5.62
C PHE A 263 -1.27 -9.04 6.95
N SER A 264 -2.17 -8.06 7.10
CA SER A 264 -3.11 -7.97 8.23
C SER A 264 -4.49 -7.52 7.77
N ARG A 265 -5.52 -8.29 8.16
CA ARG A 265 -6.92 -7.90 7.97
C ARG A 265 -7.49 -7.04 9.11
N TRP A 266 -6.67 -6.73 10.12
CA TRP A 266 -7.05 -5.93 11.29
C TRP A 266 -6.67 -4.44 11.18
N GLY A 267 -6.21 -4.01 10.01
CA GLY A 267 -5.78 -2.63 9.79
C GLY A 267 -4.44 -2.30 10.45
N GLU A 268 -3.65 -3.32 10.83
CA GLU A 268 -2.31 -3.08 11.37
C GLU A 268 -1.41 -2.48 10.29
N ARG A 269 -0.53 -1.58 10.71
CA ARG A 269 0.50 -0.96 9.88
C ARG A 269 1.86 -1.53 10.25
N PHE A 270 2.63 -1.91 9.23
CA PHE A 270 3.97 -2.39 9.45
C PHE A 270 4.98 -1.24 9.37
N VAL A 271 5.83 -1.17 10.38
CA VAL A 271 6.90 -0.18 10.49
C VAL A 271 8.23 -0.86 10.78
N TRP A 272 9.31 -0.17 10.50
CA TRP A 272 10.65 -0.61 10.83
C TRP A 272 11.38 0.45 11.63
N LEU A 273 12.21 0.01 12.57
CA LEU A 273 13.16 0.82 13.29
C LEU A 273 14.57 0.42 12.89
N ARG A 274 15.40 1.40 12.56
CA ARG A 274 16.84 1.25 12.37
C ARG A 274 17.56 2.00 13.48
N SER A 275 18.46 1.33 14.20
CA SER A 275 19.26 1.96 15.25
C SER A 275 20.73 1.64 15.10
N PRO A 276 21.65 2.57 15.43
CA PRO A 276 23.08 2.29 15.41
C PRO A 276 23.42 1.07 16.26
N ALA A 277 24.20 0.17 15.67
CA ALA A 277 24.67 -1.03 16.34
C ALA A 277 25.81 -0.70 17.31
N VAL A 278 25.77 -1.33 18.48
CA VAL A 278 26.95 -1.38 19.36
C VAL A 278 27.92 -2.46 18.87
N ARG A 279 29.20 -2.31 19.17
CA ARG A 279 30.24 -3.24 18.69
C ARG A 279 30.45 -4.42 19.64
N GLY A 280 30.85 -5.55 19.06
CA GLY A 280 31.25 -6.75 19.80
C GLY A 280 30.09 -7.52 20.42
N ALA A 281 30.40 -8.36 21.42
CA ALA A 281 29.46 -9.29 22.02
C ALA A 281 28.23 -8.62 22.67
N ALA A 282 28.37 -7.38 23.15
CA ALA A 282 27.28 -6.61 23.76
C ALA A 282 26.14 -6.27 22.77
N ARG A 283 26.37 -6.42 21.46
CA ARG A 283 25.36 -6.15 20.42
C ARG A 283 24.15 -7.06 20.54
N VAL A 284 24.37 -8.36 20.73
CA VAL A 284 23.30 -9.34 20.83
C VAL A 284 22.45 -9.06 22.08
N GLU A 285 23.10 -8.88 23.23
CA GLU A 285 22.40 -8.58 24.50
C GLU A 285 21.62 -7.26 24.45
N ARG A 286 22.18 -6.22 23.82
CA ARG A 286 21.46 -4.95 23.63
C ARG A 286 20.24 -5.16 22.75
N ARG A 287 20.38 -5.82 21.60
CA ARG A 287 19.28 -6.06 20.67
C ARG A 287 18.16 -6.85 21.34
N GLU A 288 18.48 -7.95 22.03
CA GLU A 288 17.50 -8.75 22.77
C GLU A 288 16.76 -7.92 23.82
N ARG A 289 17.47 -7.04 24.55
CA ARG A 289 16.84 -6.13 25.51
C ARG A 289 15.88 -5.15 24.83
N VAL A 290 16.29 -4.58 23.70
CA VAL A 290 15.48 -3.62 22.94
C VAL A 290 14.25 -4.30 22.36
N GLU A 291 14.42 -5.44 21.70
CA GLU A 291 13.34 -6.29 21.18
C GLU A 291 12.32 -6.60 22.26
N LYS A 292 12.79 -7.13 23.41
CA LYS A 292 11.93 -7.47 24.53
C LYS A 292 11.18 -6.25 25.07
N THR A 293 11.87 -5.11 25.25
CA THR A 293 11.25 -3.90 25.80
C THR A 293 10.19 -3.34 24.85
N LEU A 294 10.47 -3.32 23.55
CA LEU A 294 9.51 -2.91 22.51
C LEU A 294 8.28 -3.83 22.50
N ASP A 295 8.50 -5.14 22.45
CA ASP A 295 7.42 -6.13 22.36
C ASP A 295 6.53 -6.12 23.62
N GLU A 296 7.13 -6.11 24.82
CA GLU A 296 6.39 -6.07 26.09
C GLU A 296 5.54 -4.79 26.21
N ALA A 297 6.09 -3.63 25.83
CA ALA A 297 5.37 -2.37 25.91
C ALA A 297 4.20 -2.30 24.91
N LEU A 298 4.44 -2.66 23.65
CA LEU A 298 3.41 -2.61 22.60
C LEU A 298 2.30 -3.64 22.82
N ARG A 299 2.65 -4.86 23.23
CA ARG A 299 1.67 -5.90 23.56
C ARG A 299 0.91 -5.56 24.84
N GLY A 300 1.61 -5.04 25.85
CA GLY A 300 1.00 -4.60 27.11
C GLY A 300 -0.02 -3.47 26.91
N ALA A 301 0.23 -2.58 25.95
CA ALA A 301 -0.71 -1.56 25.53
C ALA A 301 -1.80 -2.06 24.56
N GLY A 302 -1.72 -3.32 24.09
CA GLY A 302 -2.66 -3.89 23.13
C GLY A 302 -2.64 -3.19 21.77
N CYS A 303 -1.51 -2.60 21.39
CA CYS A 303 -1.42 -1.70 20.25
C CYS A 303 -0.36 -2.10 19.21
N GLY A 304 0.37 -3.18 19.42
CA GLY A 304 1.37 -3.66 18.47
C GLY A 304 2.25 -4.77 19.02
N ALA A 305 3.20 -5.23 18.19
CA ALA A 305 4.19 -6.23 18.56
C ALA A 305 5.41 -6.17 17.66
N VAL A 306 6.52 -6.72 18.13
CA VAL A 306 7.69 -6.98 17.30
C VAL A 306 7.42 -8.23 16.44
N VAL A 307 7.59 -8.08 15.12
CA VAL A 307 7.37 -9.14 14.13
C VAL A 307 8.66 -9.67 13.51
N GLY A 308 9.76 -8.94 13.71
CA GLY A 308 11.06 -9.29 13.19
C GLY A 308 12.17 -8.49 13.85
N THR A 309 13.38 -9.02 13.79
CA THR A 309 14.61 -8.28 14.08
C THR A 309 15.67 -8.62 13.05
N GLY A 310 16.70 -7.78 12.92
CA GLY A 310 17.77 -8.02 11.96
C GLY A 310 19.08 -7.36 12.35
N PHE A 311 20.13 -7.77 11.64
CA PHE A 311 21.47 -7.22 11.77
C PHE A 311 21.93 -6.67 10.42
N GLY A 312 22.48 -5.46 10.41
CA GLY A 312 23.34 -4.95 9.36
C GLY A 312 24.78 -4.77 9.83
N GLU A 313 25.64 -4.23 8.98
CA GLU A 313 27.03 -3.92 9.35
C GLU A 313 27.12 -2.86 10.47
N ARG A 314 26.30 -1.81 10.36
CA ARG A 314 26.35 -0.61 11.21
C ARG A 314 25.13 -0.43 12.09
N ASP A 315 24.04 -1.12 11.78
CA ASP A 315 22.74 -0.88 12.37
C ASP A 315 22.06 -2.19 12.77
N ASP A 316 21.23 -2.12 13.80
CA ASP A 316 20.28 -3.14 14.22
C ASP A 316 18.88 -2.74 13.72
N PHE A 317 18.12 -3.73 13.27
CA PHE A 317 16.79 -3.53 12.73
C PHE A 317 15.72 -4.20 13.59
N PHE A 318 14.58 -3.55 13.70
CA PHE A 318 13.39 -4.09 14.37
C PHE A 318 12.18 -3.85 13.48
N ASP A 319 11.44 -4.92 13.19
CA ASP A 319 10.25 -4.91 12.36
C ASP A 319 9.05 -5.02 13.28
N LEU A 320 8.11 -4.07 13.18
CA LEU A 320 6.98 -3.98 14.11
C LEU A 320 5.67 -3.92 13.35
N CYS A 321 4.63 -4.46 13.97
CA CYS A 321 3.25 -4.19 13.60
C CYS A 321 2.64 -3.24 14.65
N LEU A 322 1.91 -2.24 14.18
CA LEU A 322 1.18 -1.29 15.01
C LEU A 322 -0.30 -1.37 14.63
N GLY A 323 -1.19 -1.26 15.60
CA GLY A 323 -2.61 -1.04 15.32
C GLY A 323 -2.81 0.25 14.54
N GLU A 324 -3.94 0.38 13.85
CA GLU A 324 -4.26 1.53 12.99
C GLU A 324 -4.33 2.88 13.73
N GLN A 325 -4.36 2.86 15.06
CA GLN A 325 -4.55 4.04 15.90
C GLN A 325 -3.25 4.83 16.06
N ASP A 326 -3.35 6.16 15.98
CA ASP A 326 -2.25 7.10 16.30
C ASP A 326 -1.64 6.84 17.68
N ALA A 327 -2.44 6.33 18.62
CA ALA A 327 -1.98 5.91 19.94
C ALA A 327 -0.88 4.83 19.90
N ALA A 328 -0.93 3.91 18.93
CA ALA A 328 0.08 2.85 18.79
C ALA A 328 1.45 3.42 18.42
N LEU A 329 1.47 4.35 17.48
CA LEU A 329 2.69 5.05 17.08
C LEU A 329 3.20 5.95 18.21
N GLY A 330 2.32 6.66 18.92
CA GLY A 330 2.69 7.42 20.12
C GLY A 330 3.38 6.55 21.18
N ALA A 331 2.80 5.39 21.49
CA ALA A 331 3.38 4.44 22.44
C ALA A 331 4.76 3.94 21.99
N LEU A 332 4.93 3.62 20.71
CA LEU A 332 6.23 3.23 20.15
C LEU A 332 7.28 4.33 20.36
N LEU A 333 6.93 5.58 20.04
CA LEU A 333 7.85 6.71 20.16
C LEU A 333 8.27 6.97 21.61
N ASP A 334 7.36 6.81 22.56
CA ASP A 334 7.68 6.96 23.99
C ASP A 334 8.66 5.89 24.46
N VAL A 335 8.50 4.64 24.01
CA VAL A 335 9.43 3.55 24.33
C VAL A 335 10.80 3.80 23.69
N VAL A 336 10.84 4.18 22.41
CA VAL A 336 12.11 4.44 21.69
C VAL A 336 12.89 5.59 22.33
N ARG A 337 12.21 6.68 22.71
CA ARG A 337 12.82 7.80 23.45
C ARG A 337 13.33 7.38 24.82
N GLY A 338 12.56 6.56 25.54
CA GLY A 338 12.96 6.03 26.85
C GLY A 338 14.20 5.13 26.77
N LEU A 339 14.37 4.41 25.67
CA LEU A 339 15.54 3.57 25.40
C LEU A 339 16.76 4.36 24.89
N GLN A 340 16.59 5.64 24.52
CA GLN A 340 17.65 6.52 24.00
C GLN A 340 18.42 5.88 22.82
N LEU A 341 17.67 5.30 21.88
CA LEU A 341 18.26 4.48 20.81
C LEU A 341 18.96 5.30 19.72
N GLY A 342 18.56 6.56 19.51
CA GLY A 342 18.94 7.34 18.33
C GLY A 342 18.56 6.59 17.06
N ALA A 343 17.27 6.34 16.87
CA ALA A 343 16.75 5.46 15.82
C ALA A 343 16.02 6.23 14.72
N GLU A 344 16.09 5.72 13.50
CA GLU A 344 15.22 6.12 12.39
C GLU A 344 14.01 5.17 12.35
N LEU A 345 12.81 5.73 12.24
CA LEU A 345 11.55 5.02 12.06
C LEU A 345 11.01 5.27 10.65
N GLY A 346 10.50 4.23 9.99
CA GLY A 346 9.78 4.37 8.73
C GLY A 346 8.71 3.30 8.53
N PHE A 347 7.96 3.41 7.44
CA PHE A 347 6.88 2.49 7.09
C PHE A 347 7.32 1.47 6.04
N TYR A 348 6.69 0.29 6.06
CA TYR A 348 6.82 -0.69 4.98
C TYR A 348 5.94 -0.38 3.77
N ASP A 349 4.73 0.16 3.98
CA ASP A 349 3.83 0.55 2.90
C ASP A 349 4.55 1.46 1.90
N THR A 350 4.63 1.03 0.63
CA THR A 350 5.39 1.73 -0.43
C THR A 350 4.93 3.18 -0.59
N ARG A 351 3.63 3.42 -0.39
CA ARG A 351 3.01 4.76 -0.36
C ARG A 351 3.61 5.72 0.68
N TRP A 352 4.26 5.20 1.72
CA TRP A 352 4.90 5.96 2.79
C TRP A 352 6.41 5.69 2.86
N ALA A 353 7.03 5.16 1.79
CA ALA A 353 8.46 4.83 1.77
C ALA A 353 9.37 6.04 2.03
N GLU A 354 8.91 7.23 1.64
CA GLU A 354 9.60 8.51 1.89
C GLU A 354 9.29 9.12 3.27
N GLU A 355 8.33 8.55 4.01
CA GLU A 355 8.02 9.00 5.36
C GLU A 355 8.98 8.37 6.37
N ARG A 356 9.86 9.21 6.94
CA ARG A 356 10.83 8.81 7.96
C ARG A 356 10.85 9.80 9.12
N LEU A 357 11.16 9.29 10.31
CA LEU A 357 11.26 10.07 11.54
C LEU A 357 12.50 9.66 12.31
N GLU A 358 13.36 10.63 12.59
CA GLU A 358 14.47 10.47 13.53
C GLU A 358 13.95 10.59 14.97
N VAL A 359 14.27 9.61 15.82
CA VAL A 359 13.80 9.50 17.20
C VAL A 359 15.02 9.31 18.12
N GLY A 360 15.38 10.37 18.84
CA GLY A 360 16.53 10.43 19.74
C GLY A 360 16.14 10.80 21.16
#